data_AF-A0A9W6FZC9-F1
#
_entry.id   AF-A0A9W6FZC9-F1
#
_cell.length_a   1.000
_cell.length_b   1.000
_cell.length_c   1.000
_cell.angle_alpha   90.00
_cell.angle_beta   90.00
_cell.angle_gamma   90.00
#
_symmetry.space_group_name_H-M   'P 1'
#
loop_
_entity.id
_entity.type
_entity.pdbx_description
1 polymer ?
#
loop_
_entity_poly.entity_id
_entity_poly.type
_entity_poly.pdbx_seq_one_letter_code
_entity_poly.pdbx_strand_id
1 'polypeptide(L)'
;MRYTQEQTREIVGLSVETLRHWRHVVTYLRPKTGKAARYTFSDLISLSVVREVTNAGVPISGIVGGLDELFKLLSKTFWQNLRGKFIALSHNSAVIVSESNWHEVAEKGVTIIISCDIVLVRLQDELYPVIEIPSQRMLPFPPKAVKGNRQ
;
A
#
# COMPACT_ATOMS: atom_id res chain seq x y z
N MET A 1 -11.22 1.64 8.90
CA MET A 1 -11.75 0.63 7.95
C MET A 1 -10.90 -0.63 8.05
N ARG A 2 -11.48 -1.81 7.73
CA ARG A 2 -10.76 -3.09 7.67
C ARG A 2 -11.07 -3.80 6.35
N TYR A 3 -10.11 -4.56 5.85
CA TYR A 3 -10.14 -5.28 4.58
C TYR A 3 -10.09 -6.79 4.83
N THR A 4 -10.82 -7.55 4.02
CA THR A 4 -10.71 -9.02 3.98
C THR A 4 -9.39 -9.45 3.37
N GLN A 5 -9.05 -10.74 3.50
CA GLN A 5 -7.87 -11.29 2.85
C GLN A 5 -7.95 -11.14 1.32
N GLU A 6 -9.13 -11.33 0.75
CA GLU A 6 -9.37 -11.21 -0.70
C GLU A 6 -9.16 -9.77 -1.18
N GLN A 7 -9.83 -8.81 -0.56
CA GLN A 7 -9.65 -7.37 -0.88
C GLN A 7 -8.20 -6.93 -0.73
N THR A 8 -7.54 -7.32 0.36
CA THR A 8 -6.12 -7.00 0.59
C THR A 8 -5.24 -7.50 -0.56
N ARG A 9 -5.51 -8.72 -1.01
CA ARG A 9 -4.73 -9.38 -2.04
C ARG A 9 -4.96 -8.74 -3.41
N GLU A 10 -6.19 -8.36 -3.71
CA GLU A 10 -6.55 -7.62 -4.93
C GLU A 10 -5.89 -6.24 -4.94
N ILE A 11 -6.10 -5.43 -3.90
CA ILE A 11 -5.56 -4.07 -3.79
C ILE A 11 -4.02 -4.06 -3.84
N VAL A 12 -3.36 -4.98 -3.12
CA VAL A 12 -1.89 -5.04 -3.12
C VAL A 12 -1.35 -5.77 -4.37
N GLY A 13 -2.19 -6.46 -5.15
CA GLY A 13 -1.78 -7.22 -6.32
C GLY A 13 -0.87 -8.40 -5.98
N LEU A 14 -1.27 -9.23 -5.01
CA LEU A 14 -0.58 -10.44 -4.58
C LEU A 14 -1.30 -11.71 -5.07
N SER A 15 -0.58 -12.82 -5.24
CA SER A 15 -1.23 -14.13 -5.39
C SER A 15 -1.66 -14.69 -4.03
N VAL A 16 -2.52 -15.71 -4.04
CA VAL A 16 -2.98 -16.36 -2.80
C VAL A 16 -1.80 -17.06 -2.12
N GLU A 17 -0.96 -17.69 -2.94
CA GLU A 17 0.24 -18.41 -2.56
C GLU A 17 1.26 -17.48 -1.90
N THR A 18 1.49 -16.29 -2.49
CA THR A 18 2.41 -15.29 -1.92
C THR A 18 1.95 -14.85 -0.54
N LEU A 19 0.68 -14.47 -0.39
CA LEU A 19 0.17 -14.02 0.90
C LEU A 19 0.16 -15.16 1.94
N ARG A 20 -0.13 -16.40 1.51
CA ARG A 20 -0.05 -17.59 2.37
C ARG A 20 1.38 -17.85 2.84
N HIS A 21 2.35 -17.76 1.94
CA HIS A 21 3.76 -17.93 2.27
C HIS A 21 4.24 -16.84 3.24
N TRP A 22 3.94 -15.58 2.96
CA TRP A 22 4.32 -14.45 3.81
C TRP A 22 3.72 -14.54 5.21
N ARG A 23 2.47 -14.98 5.34
CA ARG A 23 1.85 -15.25 6.64
C ARG A 23 2.57 -16.33 7.46
N HIS A 24 3.21 -17.29 6.80
CA HIS A 24 3.94 -18.33 7.51
C HIS A 24 5.25 -17.80 8.08
N VAL A 25 5.96 -16.97 7.31
CA VAL A 25 7.29 -16.46 7.68
C VAL A 25 7.24 -15.20 8.54
N VAL A 26 6.28 -14.28 8.32
CA VAL A 26 6.16 -13.02 9.08
C VAL A 26 5.23 -13.22 10.27
N THR A 27 5.75 -13.05 11.48
CA THR A 27 5.04 -13.35 12.74
C THR A 27 3.79 -12.48 12.91
N TYR A 28 3.90 -11.19 12.57
CA TYR A 28 2.82 -10.21 12.65
C TYR A 28 1.58 -10.59 11.81
N LEU A 29 1.79 -11.29 10.68
CA LEU A 29 0.73 -11.70 9.77
C LEU A 29 0.06 -13.02 10.17
N ARG A 30 0.71 -13.86 10.98
CA ARG A 30 0.16 -15.16 11.43
C ARG A 30 -1.26 -15.09 12.00
N PRO A 31 -1.64 -14.13 12.87
CA PRO A 31 -3.01 -14.07 13.39
C PRO A 31 -4.05 -13.56 12.38
N LYS A 32 -3.66 -13.05 11.21
CA LYS A 32 -4.55 -12.45 10.21
C LYS A 32 -5.11 -13.51 9.24
N THR A 33 -5.87 -14.44 9.80
CA THR A 33 -6.42 -15.62 9.10
C THR A 33 -7.93 -15.53 8.87
N GLY A 34 -8.42 -16.33 7.92
CA GLY A 34 -9.85 -16.51 7.65
C GLY A 34 -10.46 -15.47 6.72
N LYS A 35 -11.78 -15.53 6.56
CA LYS A 35 -12.56 -14.64 5.68
C LYS A 35 -12.89 -13.28 6.31
N ALA A 36 -12.58 -13.09 7.59
CA ALA A 36 -12.92 -11.88 8.32
C ALA A 36 -12.04 -10.69 7.87
N ALA A 37 -12.61 -9.49 7.90
CA ALA A 37 -11.87 -8.25 7.66
C ALA A 37 -10.91 -7.94 8.84
N ARG A 38 -9.63 -8.27 8.67
CA ARG A 38 -8.58 -8.15 9.70
C ARG A 38 -7.42 -7.24 9.31
N TYR A 39 -7.32 -6.90 8.02
CA TYR A 39 -6.26 -6.03 7.52
C TYR A 39 -6.69 -4.58 7.62
N THR A 40 -5.79 -3.71 8.06
CA THR A 40 -5.95 -2.26 8.16
C THR A 40 -5.29 -1.60 6.96
N PHE A 41 -5.51 -0.30 6.76
CA PHE A 41 -4.82 0.44 5.70
C PHE A 41 -3.29 0.41 5.89
N SER A 42 -2.79 0.51 7.13
CA SER A 42 -1.36 0.34 7.44
C SER A 42 -0.82 -1.04 7.04
N ASP A 43 -1.66 -2.08 7.07
CA ASP A 43 -1.28 -3.41 6.58
C ASP A 43 -1.14 -3.45 5.06
N LEU A 44 -2.04 -2.76 4.34
CA LEU A 44 -1.94 -2.63 2.88
C LEU A 44 -0.65 -1.92 2.48
N ILE A 45 -0.28 -0.84 3.18
CA ILE A 45 0.99 -0.12 2.97
C ILE A 45 2.16 -1.06 3.25
N SER A 46 2.16 -1.74 4.40
CA SER A 46 3.25 -2.65 4.79
C SER A 46 3.42 -3.76 3.75
N LEU A 47 2.34 -4.42 3.32
CA LEU A 47 2.36 -5.47 2.30
C LEU A 47 2.81 -4.94 0.94
N SER A 48 2.44 -3.72 0.58
CA SER A 48 2.88 -3.08 -0.67
C SER A 48 4.38 -2.81 -0.64
N VAL A 49 4.92 -2.34 0.48
CA VAL A 49 6.37 -2.20 0.68
C VAL A 49 7.07 -3.54 0.53
N VAL A 50 6.55 -4.60 1.18
CA VAL A 50 7.12 -5.96 1.04
C VAL A 50 7.11 -6.40 -0.43
N ARG A 51 6.02 -6.14 -1.16
CA ARG A 51 5.90 -6.45 -2.59
C ARG A 51 6.98 -5.74 -3.41
N GLU A 52 7.16 -4.44 -3.23
CA GLU A 52 8.20 -3.69 -3.96
C GLU A 52 9.60 -4.26 -3.69
N VAL A 53 9.89 -4.61 -2.43
CA VAL A 53 11.18 -5.23 -2.05
C VAL A 53 11.37 -6.59 -2.71
N THR A 54 10.35 -7.46 -2.69
CA THR A 54 10.43 -8.78 -3.33
C THR A 54 10.48 -8.70 -4.86
N ASN A 55 9.81 -7.72 -5.46
CA ASN A 55 9.86 -7.47 -6.90
C ASN A 55 11.25 -7.00 -7.36
N ALA A 56 11.98 -6.30 -6.47
CA ALA A 56 13.38 -5.93 -6.70
C ALA A 56 14.36 -7.11 -6.54
N GLY A 57 13.87 -8.34 -6.30
CA GLY A 57 14.68 -9.55 -6.21
C GLY A 57 15.21 -9.88 -4.81
N VAL A 58 14.82 -9.12 -3.78
CA VAL A 58 15.23 -9.41 -2.41
C VAL A 58 14.37 -10.55 -1.84
N PRO A 59 14.96 -11.68 -1.42
CA PRO A 59 14.20 -12.78 -0.87
C PRO A 59 13.64 -12.41 0.50
N ILE A 60 12.36 -12.74 0.73
CA ILE A 60 11.69 -12.43 2.00
C ILE A 60 12.43 -13.02 3.22
N SER A 61 13.06 -14.19 3.05
CA SER A 61 13.83 -14.88 4.09
C SER A 61 14.99 -14.04 4.64
N GLY A 62 15.58 -13.15 3.83
CA GLY A 62 16.70 -12.30 4.23
C GLY A 62 16.30 -11.04 5.01
N ILE A 63 15.00 -10.77 5.16
CA ILE A 63 14.48 -9.53 5.77
C ILE A 63 13.34 -9.77 6.76
N VAL A 64 13.04 -11.02 7.11
CA VAL A 64 11.86 -11.37 7.94
C VAL A 64 11.82 -10.58 9.26
N GLY A 65 12.97 -10.43 9.94
CA GLY A 65 13.05 -9.66 11.19
C GLY A 65 12.67 -8.20 10.99
N GLY A 66 13.19 -7.57 9.93
CA GLY A 66 12.84 -6.21 9.54
C GLY A 66 11.37 -6.06 9.14
N LEU A 67 10.75 -7.08 8.55
CA LEU A 67 9.34 -7.04 8.19
C LEU A 67 8.43 -7.00 9.42
N ASP A 68 8.71 -7.79 10.45
CA ASP A 68 7.93 -7.73 11.70
C ASP A 68 8.01 -6.33 12.34
N GLU A 69 9.18 -5.69 12.31
CA GLU A 69 9.34 -4.31 12.77
C GLU A 69 8.63 -3.30 11.86
N LEU A 70 8.64 -3.50 10.54
CA LEU A 70 7.92 -2.67 9.58
C LEU A 70 6.42 -2.64 9.88
N PHE A 71 5.81 -3.81 10.02
CA PHE A 71 4.37 -3.90 10.31
C PHE A 71 4.03 -3.25 11.65
N LYS A 72 4.84 -3.45 12.69
CA LYS A 72 4.64 -2.80 13.99
C LYS A 72 4.76 -1.28 13.87
N LEU A 73 5.79 -0.78 13.19
CA LEU A 73 6.05 0.64 12.96
C LEU A 73 4.87 1.30 12.24
N LEU A 74 4.42 0.72 11.14
CA LEU A 74 3.31 1.28 10.34
C LEU A 74 1.96 1.13 11.03
N SER A 75 1.77 0.12 11.88
CA SER A 75 0.54 0.00 12.68
C SER A 75 0.35 1.12 13.71
N LYS A 76 1.45 1.76 14.13
CA LYS A 76 1.46 2.89 15.07
C LYS A 76 1.57 4.24 14.37
N THR A 77 1.78 4.26 13.06
CA THR A 77 2.01 5.48 12.29
C THR A 77 0.77 5.83 11.47
N PHE A 78 0.32 7.08 11.58
CA PHE A 78 -0.71 7.60 10.68
C PHE A 78 -0.16 7.69 9.26
N TRP A 79 -0.84 7.08 8.29
CA TRP A 79 -0.35 6.97 6.91
C TRP A 79 -0.10 8.33 6.24
N GLN A 80 -0.82 9.38 6.65
CA GLN A 80 -0.60 10.73 6.17
C GLN A 80 0.81 11.24 6.49
N ASN A 81 1.40 10.76 7.58
CA ASN A 81 2.76 11.12 8.01
C ASN A 81 3.85 10.40 7.21
N LEU A 82 3.49 9.55 6.25
CA LEU A 82 4.42 8.85 5.37
C LEU A 82 4.68 9.60 4.06
N ARG A 83 3.85 10.60 3.72
CA ARG A 83 4.05 11.40 2.50
C ARG A 83 5.39 12.12 2.53
N GLY A 84 6.12 12.07 1.42
CA GLY A 84 7.46 12.65 1.31
C GLY A 84 8.52 11.97 2.19
N LYS A 85 8.25 10.76 2.69
CA LYS A 85 9.18 9.97 3.50
C LYS A 85 9.56 8.67 2.81
N PHE A 86 10.56 8.02 3.37
CA PHE A 86 11.06 6.73 2.93
C PHE A 86 10.97 5.73 4.08
N ILE A 87 10.87 4.46 3.72
CA ILE A 87 11.06 3.33 4.63
C ILE A 87 12.44 2.79 4.37
N ALA A 88 13.26 2.76 5.42
CA ALA A 88 14.55 2.09 5.42
C ALA A 88 14.40 0.74 6.10
N LEU A 89 14.62 -0.34 5.34
CA LEU A 89 14.43 -1.72 5.75
C LEU A 89 15.76 -2.48 5.71
N SER A 90 16.20 -2.98 6.86
CA SER A 90 17.38 -3.83 7.02
C SER A 90 16.95 -5.22 7.52
N HIS A 91 17.89 -6.15 7.67
CA HIS A 91 17.61 -7.54 8.07
C HIS A 91 16.71 -7.66 9.31
N ASN A 92 16.92 -6.83 10.35
CA ASN A 92 16.21 -6.87 11.63
C ASN A 92 15.57 -5.54 12.06
N SER A 93 15.51 -4.55 11.17
CA SER A 93 14.95 -3.24 11.53
C SER A 93 14.22 -2.60 10.38
N ALA A 94 13.17 -1.85 10.71
CA ALA A 94 12.52 -0.94 9.80
C ALA A 94 12.39 0.42 10.50
N VAL A 95 12.70 1.50 9.79
CA VAL A 95 12.54 2.87 10.28
C VAL A 95 11.98 3.76 9.17
N ILE A 96 11.24 4.80 9.57
CA ILE A 96 10.78 5.84 8.65
C ILE A 96 11.82 6.95 8.66
N VAL A 97 12.29 7.32 7.48
CA VAL A 97 13.30 8.36 7.30
C VAL A 97 12.81 9.46 6.37
N SER A 98 13.28 10.67 6.64
CA SER A 98 13.17 11.85 5.80
C SER A 98 14.56 12.27 5.32
N GLU A 99 14.61 13.25 4.43
CA GLU A 99 15.88 13.76 3.90
C GLU A 99 16.84 14.29 4.98
N SER A 100 16.29 14.73 6.12
CA SER A 100 17.05 15.27 7.24
C SER A 100 17.70 14.21 8.15
N ASN A 101 17.28 12.94 8.09
CA ASN A 101 17.74 11.92 9.05
C ASN A 101 18.32 10.65 8.41
N TRP A 102 18.82 10.75 7.18
CA TRP A 102 19.52 9.66 6.47
C TRP A 102 20.68 9.03 7.26
N HIS A 103 21.34 9.80 8.13
CA HIS A 103 22.45 9.32 8.96
C HIS A 103 22.05 8.15 9.88
N GLU A 104 20.78 8.07 10.32
CA GLU A 104 20.27 6.97 11.14
C GLU A 104 20.28 5.61 10.42
N VAL A 105 20.39 5.62 9.09
CA VAL A 105 20.43 4.43 8.24
C VAL A 105 21.86 3.95 7.99
N ALA A 106 22.82 4.88 7.95
CA ALA A 106 24.20 4.62 7.51
C ALA A 106 24.93 3.58 8.38
N GLU A 107 24.54 3.43 9.64
CA GLU A 107 25.19 2.52 10.59
C GLU A 107 24.65 1.08 10.56
N LYS A 108 23.57 0.80 9.82
CA LYS A 108 22.82 -0.47 9.93
C LYS A 108 23.18 -1.53 8.87
N GLY A 109 24.29 -1.35 8.16
CA GLY A 109 24.72 -2.26 7.09
C GLY A 109 23.81 -2.16 5.86
N VAL A 110 23.60 -3.29 5.16
CA VAL A 110 22.79 -3.30 3.93
C VAL A 110 21.34 -2.94 4.26
N THR A 111 20.88 -1.81 3.72
CA THR A 111 19.53 -1.29 3.94
C THR A 111 18.87 -0.96 2.61
N ILE A 112 17.62 -1.39 2.48
CA ILE A 112 16.78 -1.15 1.32
C ILE A 112 15.92 0.07 1.60
N ILE A 113 15.91 1.01 0.68
CA ILE A 113 15.14 2.25 0.78
C ILE A 113 13.97 2.17 -0.18
N ILE A 114 12.76 2.41 0.34
CA ILE A 114 11.54 2.46 -0.45
C ILE A 114 10.87 3.82 -0.22
N SER A 115 10.57 4.54 -1.30
CA SER A 115 9.75 5.75 -1.20
C SER A 115 8.32 5.39 -0.82
N CYS A 116 7.80 6.02 0.23
CA CYS A 116 6.41 5.84 0.64
C CYS A 116 5.44 6.40 -0.40
N ASP A 117 5.83 7.44 -1.16
CA ASP A 117 4.96 8.07 -2.15
C ASP A 117 4.62 7.10 -3.29
N ILE A 118 5.58 6.30 -3.75
CA ILE A 118 5.34 5.26 -4.77
C ILE A 118 4.28 4.26 -4.27
N VAL A 119 4.40 3.84 -3.01
CA VAL A 119 3.45 2.90 -2.39
C VAL A 119 2.07 3.53 -2.22
N LEU A 120 2.01 4.77 -1.74
CA LEU A 120 0.75 5.47 -1.46
C LEU A 120 0.00 5.83 -2.74
N VAL A 121 0.68 6.31 -3.78
CA VAL A 121 0.08 6.61 -5.10
C VAL A 121 -0.56 5.36 -5.68
N ARG A 122 0.18 4.26 -5.70
CA ARG A 122 -0.33 2.99 -6.22
C ARG A 122 -1.54 2.48 -5.44
N LEU A 123 -1.51 2.54 -4.11
CA LEU A 123 -2.66 2.14 -3.29
C LEU A 123 -3.86 3.06 -3.49
N GLN A 124 -3.63 4.35 -3.74
CA GLN A 124 -4.68 5.31 -4.03
C GLN A 124 -5.34 5.01 -5.38
N ASP A 125 -4.57 4.72 -6.41
CA ASP A 125 -5.08 4.38 -7.75
C ASP A 125 -5.95 3.11 -7.72
N GLU A 126 -5.57 2.11 -6.94
CA GLU A 126 -6.35 0.86 -6.79
C GLU A 126 -7.63 1.05 -5.96
N LEU A 127 -7.60 1.93 -4.94
CA LEU A 127 -8.76 2.17 -4.08
C LEU A 127 -9.75 3.18 -4.65
N TYR A 128 -9.26 4.11 -5.46
CA TYR A 128 -10.03 5.14 -6.14
C TYR A 128 -9.66 5.13 -7.61
N PRO A 129 -10.02 4.06 -8.35
CA PRO A 129 -9.78 4.03 -9.77
C PRO A 129 -10.45 5.26 -10.37
N VAL A 130 -9.67 6.08 -11.07
CA VAL A 130 -10.20 7.22 -11.81
C VAL A 130 -11.26 6.67 -12.74
N ILE A 131 -12.53 6.92 -12.41
CA ILE A 131 -13.62 6.65 -13.34
C ILE A 131 -13.36 7.64 -14.46
N GLU A 132 -12.85 7.15 -15.60
CA GLU A 132 -12.90 7.91 -16.83
C GLU A 132 -14.38 8.22 -17.06
N ILE A 133 -14.79 9.44 -16.69
CA ILE A 133 -16.10 9.95 -17.07
C ILE A 133 -16.03 9.97 -18.60
N PRO A 134 -16.80 9.14 -19.32
CA PRO A 134 -16.75 9.16 -20.76
C PRO A 134 -17.01 10.60 -21.18
N SER A 135 -16.06 11.20 -21.89
CA SER A 135 -16.16 12.56 -22.40
C SER A 135 -17.57 12.72 -22.97
N GLN A 136 -18.38 13.59 -22.37
CA GLN A 136 -19.76 13.80 -22.77
C GLN A 136 -19.77 14.07 -24.27
N ARG A 137 -20.16 13.08 -25.08
CA ARG A 137 -20.30 13.27 -26.52
C ARG A 137 -21.28 14.42 -26.69
N MET A 138 -20.87 15.47 -27.42
CA MET A 138 -21.79 16.53 -27.83
C MET A 138 -23.06 15.87 -28.36
N LEU A 139 -24.20 16.21 -27.76
CA LEU A 139 -25.49 15.77 -28.28
C LEU A 139 -25.54 16.21 -29.76
N PRO A 140 -25.88 15.32 -30.71
CA PRO A 140 -25.85 15.64 -32.14
C PRO A 140 -26.94 16.63 -32.56
N PHE A 141 -27.68 17.17 -31.60
CA PHE A 141 -28.77 18.11 -31.81
C PHE A 141 -28.57 19.33 -30.90
N PRO A 142 -28.74 20.55 -31.45
CA PRO A 142 -28.75 21.75 -30.64
C PRO A 142 -29.92 21.68 -29.64
N PRO A 143 -29.73 22.14 -28.39
CA PRO A 143 -30.81 22.22 -27.42
C PRO A 143 -31.92 23.13 -27.96
N LYS A 144 -33.10 22.58 -28.25
CA LYS A 144 -34.31 23.35 -28.53
C LYS A 144 -35.01 23.63 -27.20
N ALA A 145 -35.04 24.91 -26.81
CA ALA A 145 -35.85 25.36 -25.69
C ALA A 145 -37.33 25.06 -25.99
N VAL A 146 -37.91 24.12 -25.26
CA VAL A 146 -39.36 23.91 -25.26
C VAL A 146 -39.95 25.03 -24.42
N LYS A 147 -40.66 25.98 -25.04
CA LYS A 147 -41.53 26.89 -24.28
C LYS A 147 -42.56 26.01 -23.60
N GLY A 148 -42.44 25.85 -22.28
CA GLY A 148 -43.55 25.35 -21.48
C GLY A 148 -44.73 26.27 -21.72
N ASN A 149 -45.80 25.74 -22.29
CA ASN A 149 -47.06 26.47 -22.36
C ASN A 149 -47.48 26.74 -20.91
N ARG A 150 -47.32 28.00 -20.52
CA ARG A 150 -47.86 28.59 -19.30
C ARG A 150 -49.38 28.66 -19.43
N GLN A 151 -50.09 28.48 -18.31
CA GLN A 151 -51.34 29.20 -18.08
C GLN A 151 -51.02 30.65 -17.74
#